data_AF-A0A800IF61-F1
#
_entry.id   AF-A0A800IF61-F1
#
_cell.length_a   1.000
_cell.length_b   1.000
_cell.length_c   1.000
_cell.angle_alpha   90.00
_cell.angle_beta   90.00
_cell.angle_gamma   90.00
#
_symmetry.space_group_name_H-M   'P 1'
#
loop_
_entity.id
_entity.type
_entity.pdbx_description
1 polymer ?
#
loop_
_entity_poly.entity_id
_entity_poly.type
_entity_poly.pdbx_seq_one_letter_code
_entity_poly.pdbx_strand_id
1 'polypeptide(L)' 'MAAAQQGLGVVLASLPLAQQALKSGELVELSPQRLISAAGPWLTAPKDQLSQLDWQELSDLFCS' A
#
# COMPACT_ATOMS: atom_id res chain seq x y z
N MET A 1 -1.28 -6.92 -11.74
CA MET A 1 -0.79 -5.68 -12.38
C MET A 1 -0.10 -5.93 -13.73
N ALA A 2 0.55 -7.09 -13.95
CA ALA A 2 1.26 -7.41 -15.19
C ALA A 2 0.49 -7.15 -16.50
N ALA A 3 -0.81 -7.45 -16.57
CA ALA A 3 -1.60 -7.18 -17.78
C ALA A 3 -1.69 -5.68 -18.12
N ALA A 4 -1.87 -4.81 -17.11
CA ALA A 4 -1.91 -3.36 -17.32
C ALA A 4 -0.54 -2.81 -17.73
N GLN A 5 0.55 -3.30 -17.12
CA GLN A 5 1.93 -2.93 -17.49
C GLN A 5 2.29 -3.36 -18.92
N GLN A 6 1.66 -4.42 -19.45
CA GLN A 6 1.82 -4.86 -20.84
C GLN A 6 0.84 -4.18 -21.81
N GLY A 7 0.05 -3.21 -21.35
CA GLY A 7 -0.94 -2.52 -22.19
C GLY A 7 -2.16 -3.35 -22.56
N LEU A 8 -2.38 -4.49 -21.90
CA LEU A 8 -3.47 -5.43 -22.19
C LEU A 8 -4.76 -5.11 -21.41
N GLY A 9 -4.81 -4.01 -20.65
CA GLY A 9 -6.02 -3.60 -19.95
C GLY A 9 -5.80 -2.53 -18.88
N VAL A 10 -6.84 -2.32 -18.09
CA VAL A 10 -6.88 -1.37 -16.97
C VAL A 10 -7.03 -2.12 -15.65
N VAL A 11 -6.48 -1.57 -14.57
CA VAL A 11 -6.55 -2.17 -13.23
C VAL A 11 -6.98 -1.14 -12.21
N LEU A 12 -7.88 -1.54 -11.31
CA LEU A 12 -8.11 -0.85 -10.05
C LEU A 12 -7.07 -1.37 -9.04
N ALA A 13 -6.14 -0.51 -8.65
CA ALA A 13 -5.01 -0.88 -7.79
C ALA A 13 -4.91 0.00 -6.55
N SER A 14 -4.29 -0.55 -5.51
CA SER A 14 -3.85 0.22 -4.35
C SER A 14 -2.78 1.23 -4.79
N LEU A 15 -2.97 2.50 -4.46
CA LEU A 15 -2.03 3.58 -4.83
C LEU A 15 -0.61 3.33 -4.30
N PRO A 16 -0.39 2.96 -3.02
CA PRO A 16 0.94 2.59 -2.54
C PRO A 16 1.61 1.50 -3.39
N LEU A 17 0.86 0.47 -3.79
CA LEU A 17 1.41 -0.64 -4.57
C LEU A 17 1.73 -0.24 -6.02
N ALA A 18 0.94 0.65 -6.62
CA ALA A 18 1.15 1.12 -7.99
C ALA A 18 2.18 2.26 -8.10
N GLN A 19 2.61 2.84 -6.97
CA GLN A 19 3.37 4.09 -6.96
C GLN A 19 4.68 4.02 -7.75
N GLN A 20 5.41 2.91 -7.67
CA GLN A 20 6.67 2.77 -8.42
C GLN A 20 6.44 2.68 -9.93
N ALA A 21 5.42 1.94 -10.36
CA ALA A 21 5.06 1.82 -11.77
C ALA A 21 4.54 3.15 -12.34
N LEU A 22 3.81 3.93 -11.55
CA LEU A 22 3.40 5.29 -11.90
C LEU A 22 4.60 6.25 -12.01
N LYS A 23 5.54 6.20 -11.04
CA LYS A 23 6.74 7.05 -11.05
C LYS A 23 7.68 6.74 -12.22
N SER A 24 7.81 5.47 -12.58
CA SER A 24 8.66 5.03 -13.69
C SER A 24 7.99 5.14 -15.07
N GLY A 25 6.69 5.45 -15.11
CA GLY A 25 5.92 5.58 -16.35
C GLY A 25 5.47 4.25 -16.96
N GLU A 26 5.67 3.12 -16.28
CA GLU A 26 5.13 1.80 -16.68
C GLU A 26 3.60 1.77 -16.60
N LEU A 27 3.01 2.60 -15.74
CA LEU A 27 1.58 2.81 -15.62
C LEU A 27 1.26 4.31 -15.67
N VAL A 28 0.04 4.62 -16.08
CA VAL A 28 -0.53 5.97 -16.04
C VAL A 28 -1.88 5.93 -15.33
N GLU A 29 -2.20 7.00 -14.62
CA GLU A 29 -3.51 7.17 -14.03
C GLU A 29 -4.54 7.58 -15.09
N LEU A 30 -5.63 6.82 -15.19
CA LEU A 30 -6.70 7.08 -16.17
C LEU A 30 -7.90 7.81 -15.58
N SER A 31 -8.08 7.77 -14.26
CA SER A 31 -9.22 8.40 -13.57
C SER A 31 -8.85 8.82 -12.15
N PRO A 32 -9.28 10.02 -11.71
CA PRO A 32 -9.07 10.50 -10.34
C PRO A 32 -9.99 9.84 -9.32
N GLN A 33 -10.94 9.00 -9.75
CA GLN A 33 -11.87 8.33 -8.83
C GLN A 33 -11.10 7.36 -7.91
N ARG A 34 -11.50 7.34 -6.64
CA ARG A 34 -10.90 6.49 -5.60
C ARG A 34 -11.98 5.74 -4.86
N LEU A 35 -11.70 4.48 -4.55
CA LEU A 35 -12.44 3.77 -3.52
C LEU A 35 -11.82 4.10 -2.18
N ILE A 36 -12.64 4.61 -1.26
CA ILE A 36 -12.22 4.82 0.12
C ILE A 36 -12.32 3.48 0.83
N SER A 37 -11.18 2.91 1.21
CA SER A 37 -11.16 1.79 2.16
C SER A 37 -11.38 2.35 3.56
N ALA A 38 -12.37 1.83 4.29
CA ALA A 38 -12.61 2.20 5.68
C ALA A 38 -11.50 1.68 6.62
N ALA A 39 -10.71 0.69 6.16
CA ALA A 39 -9.59 0.13 6.92
C ALA A 39 -8.27 0.41 6.20
N GLY A 40 -7.32 0.99 6.92
CA GLY A 40 -5.91 1.09 6.51
C GLY A 40 -5.15 -0.22 6.72
N PRO A 41 -3.90 -0.31 6.25
CA PRO A 41 -3.02 -1.43 6.57
C PRO A 41 -2.83 -1.57 8.09
N TRP A 42 -2.76 -2.80 8.58
CA TRP A 42 -2.60 -3.09 10.01
C TRP A 42 -1.19 -3.60 10.31
N LEU A 43 -0.59 -3.06 11.36
CA LEU A 43 0.53 -3.67 12.05
C LEU A 43 -0.02 -4.57 13.15
N THR A 44 0.43 -5.83 13.22
CA THR A 44 -0.01 -6.77 14.25
C THR A 44 1.17 -7.57 14.76
N ALA A 45 1.14 -7.95 16.04
CA ALA A 45 2.12 -8.82 16.66
C ALA A 45 1.49 -9.68 17.77
N PRO A 46 2.03 -10.88 18.05
CA PRO A 46 1.61 -11.67 19.20
C PRO A 46 1.92 -10.95 20.52
N LYS A 47 0.98 -11.04 21.48
CA LYS A 47 1.02 -10.28 22.74
C LYS A 47 2.25 -10.59 23.62
N ASP A 48 2.85 -11.76 23.44
CA ASP A 48 3.96 -12.32 24.20
C ASP A 48 5.31 -12.21 23.50
N GLN A 49 5.36 -11.71 22.25
CA GLN A 49 6.58 -11.66 21.45
C GLN A 49 7.27 -10.29 21.43
N LEU A 50 6.59 -9.23 21.87
CA LEU A 50 7.14 -7.88 21.90
C LEU A 50 6.90 -7.24 23.25
N SER A 51 7.93 -6.58 23.77
CA SER A 51 7.72 -5.68 24.89
C SER A 51 6.89 -4.47 24.44
N GLN A 52 6.29 -3.77 25.40
CA GLN A 52 5.53 -2.55 25.10
C GLN A 52 6.41 -1.46 24.46
N LEU A 53 7.70 -1.41 24.83
CA LEU A 53 8.65 -0.43 24.30
C LEU A 53 9.00 -0.76 22.84
N ASP A 54 9.29 -2.02 22.52
CA ASP A 54 9.55 -2.46 21.14
C ASP A 54 8.33 -2.22 20.23
N TRP A 55 7.13 -2.47 20.76
CA TRP A 55 5.89 -2.20 20.01
C TRP A 55 5.71 -0.71 19.69
N GLN A 56 6.04 0.16 20.65
CA GLN A 56 5.92 1.60 20.45
C GLN A 56 6.92 2.10 19.41
N GLU A 57 8.18 1.64 19.46
CA GLU A 57 9.18 1.98 18.44
C GLU A 57 8.76 1.51 17.03
N LEU A 58 8.21 0.30 16.91
CA LEU A 58 7.70 -0.22 15.64
C LEU A 58 6.48 0.57 15.14
N SER A 59 5.56 0.92 16.05
CA SER A 59 4.40 1.75 15.70
C SER A 59 4.85 3.13 15.22
N ASP A 60 5.81 3.76 15.88
CA ASP A 60 6.35 5.05 15.48
C ASP A 60 7.06 4.96 14.11
N LEU A 61 7.73 3.85 13.81
CA LEU A 61 8.42 3.67 12.52
C LEU A 61 7.45 3.47 11.34
N PHE A 62 6.34 2.75 11.54
CA PHE A 62 5.47 2.30 10.44
C PHE A 62 4.11 3.01 10.36
N CYS A 63 3.68 3.71 11.41
CA CYS A 63 2.32 4.25 11.51
C CYS A 63 2.24 5.75 11.80
N SER A 64 3.37 6.46 11.93
CA SER A 64 3.41 7.91 12.15
C SER A 64 3.34 8.74 10.87
#